data_AF-A0A7S4ELT1-F1
#
_entry.id   AF-A0A7S4ELT1-F1
#
_cell.length_a   1.000
_cell.length_b   1.000
_cell.length_c   1.000
_cell.angle_alpha   90.00
_cell.angle_beta   90.00
_cell.angle_gamma   90.00
#
_symmetry.space_group_name_H-M   'P 1'
#
loop_
_entity.id
_entity.type
_entity.pdbx_description
1 polymer ?
#
loop_
_entity_poly.entity_id
_entity_poly.type
_entity_poly.pdbx_seq_one_letter_code
_entity_poly.pdbx_strand_id
1 'polypeptide(L)'
;MPGLGNRRMSCKRKFVADVLGENGRRIRELTSVVQKRFGFDDGAVELYAERVQNRGLCAQAQAESLKFKLLGGLAVRRACYGVVRFVMEASAKGCEVIVTGKLRGQRAKGMKFGDGYMIKTGHAG
;
A
#
# COMPACT_ATOMS: atom_id res chain seq x y z
N MET A 1 -24.95 -25.86 -11.74
CA MET A 1 -24.82 -24.56 -11.05
C MET A 1 -24.21 -23.57 -12.04
N PRO A 2 -24.78 -22.37 -12.23
CA PRO A 2 -24.52 -21.56 -13.41
C PRO A 2 -23.19 -20.79 -13.33
N GLY A 3 -22.31 -21.01 -14.33
CA GLY A 3 -21.72 -19.94 -15.13
C GLY A 3 -20.78 -18.90 -14.49
N LEU A 4 -19.91 -19.29 -13.54
CA LEU A 4 -18.84 -18.39 -13.10
C LEU A 4 -17.72 -18.35 -14.14
N GLY A 5 -17.83 -17.43 -15.11
CA GLY A 5 -16.74 -17.12 -16.03
C GLY A 5 -15.43 -16.80 -15.29
N ASN A 6 -14.29 -17.02 -15.95
CA ASN A 6 -12.95 -16.84 -15.36
C ASN A 6 -12.87 -15.55 -14.52
N ARG A 7 -12.64 -15.72 -13.21
CA ARG A 7 -12.56 -14.59 -12.29
C ARG A 7 -11.13 -14.07 -12.28
N ARG A 8 -10.96 -12.84 -12.80
CA ARG A 8 -9.68 -12.13 -12.80
C ARG A 8 -9.51 -11.36 -11.51
N MET A 9 -8.41 -11.58 -10.82
CA MET A 9 -8.01 -10.83 -9.63
C MET A 9 -6.74 -10.05 -9.93
N SER A 10 -6.84 -8.71 -9.93
CA SER A 10 -5.69 -7.83 -10.14
C SER A 10 -5.10 -7.38 -8.80
N CYS A 11 -3.83 -7.71 -8.54
CA CYS A 11 -3.05 -7.17 -7.43
C CYS A 11 -2.29 -5.92 -7.90
N LYS A 12 -2.67 -4.76 -7.37
CA LYS A 12 -1.97 -3.49 -7.63
C LYS A 12 -0.87 -3.28 -6.60
N ARG A 13 0.39 -3.29 -7.04
CA ARG A 13 1.55 -3.15 -6.13
C ARG A 13 2.60 -2.16 -6.65
N LYS A 14 3.41 -1.66 -5.72
CA LYS A 14 4.53 -0.75 -6.01
C LYS A 14 5.64 -1.49 -6.77
N PHE A 15 5.95 -2.70 -6.34
CA PHE A 15 6.94 -3.60 -6.93
C PHE A 15 6.24 -4.87 -7.40
N VAL A 16 6.07 -4.98 -8.73
CA VAL A 16 5.43 -6.14 -9.37
C VAL A 16 6.33 -7.37 -9.30
N ALA A 17 7.65 -7.17 -9.33
CA ALA A 17 8.64 -8.24 -9.17
C ALA A 17 8.49 -9.01 -7.85
N ASP A 18 8.22 -8.32 -6.74
CA ASP A 18 8.01 -8.96 -5.43
C ASP A 18 6.77 -9.85 -5.40
N VAL A 19 5.74 -9.51 -6.20
CA VAL A 19 4.49 -10.26 -6.32
C VAL A 19 4.67 -11.47 -7.24
N LEU A 20 5.43 -11.30 -8.33
CA LEU A 20 5.76 -12.38 -9.25
C LEU A 20 6.70 -13.40 -8.59
N GLY A 21 7.70 -12.94 -7.83
CA GLY A 21 8.76 -13.77 -7.27
C GLY A 21 9.71 -14.31 -8.34
N GLU A 22 10.67 -15.15 -7.93
CA GLU A 22 11.60 -15.81 -8.85
C GLU A 22 10.83 -16.68 -9.86
N ASN A 23 10.99 -16.40 -11.16
CA ASN A 23 10.34 -17.13 -12.25
C ASN A 23 8.81 -17.26 -12.12
N GLY A 24 8.14 -16.31 -11.44
CA GLY A 24 6.69 -16.37 -11.24
C GLY A 24 6.23 -17.41 -10.19
N ARG A 25 7.12 -17.94 -9.34
CA ARG A 25 6.76 -18.93 -8.31
C ARG A 25 5.72 -18.40 -7.34
N ARG A 26 5.93 -17.18 -6.83
CA ARG A 26 5.08 -16.60 -5.79
C ARG A 26 3.64 -16.35 -6.28
N ILE A 27 3.46 -15.91 -7.52
CA ILE A 27 2.11 -15.72 -8.07
C ILE A 27 1.37 -17.05 -8.24
N ARG A 28 2.06 -18.13 -8.63
CA ARG A 28 1.47 -19.48 -8.73
C ARG A 28 1.09 -20.07 -7.37
N GLU A 29 1.92 -19.84 -6.36
CA GLU A 29 1.62 -20.21 -4.97
C GLU A 29 0.38 -19.47 -4.46
N LEU A 30 0.31 -18.16 -4.70
CA LEU A 30 -0.85 -17.35 -4.32
C LEU A 30 -2.13 -17.83 -5.03
N THR A 31 -2.06 -18.16 -6.32
CA THR A 31 -3.21 -18.73 -7.06
C THR A 31 -3.66 -20.04 -6.42
N SER A 32 -2.73 -20.94 -6.12
CA SER A 32 -3.02 -22.23 -5.47
C SER A 32 -3.68 -22.07 -4.10
N VAL A 33 -3.21 -21.10 -3.30
CA VAL A 33 -3.79 -20.82 -1.96
C VAL A 33 -5.22 -20.29 -2.08
N VAL A 34 -5.48 -19.38 -3.02
CA VAL A 34 -6.82 -18.84 -3.24
C VAL A 34 -7.77 -19.94 -3.74
N GLN A 35 -7.35 -20.76 -4.69
CA GLN A 35 -8.13 -21.89 -5.19
C GLN A 35 -8.52 -22.86 -4.06
N LYS A 36 -7.53 -23.31 -3.27
CA LYS A 36 -7.77 -24.25 -2.17
C LYS A 36 -8.61 -23.67 -1.04
N ARG A 37 -8.43 -22.39 -0.70
CA ARG A 37 -9.13 -21.76 0.42
C ARG A 37 -10.62 -21.52 0.14
N PHE A 38 -10.96 -21.24 -1.12
CA PHE A 38 -12.33 -20.92 -1.53
C PHE A 38 -13.01 -22.05 -2.31
N GLY A 39 -12.32 -23.19 -2.52
CA GLY A 39 -12.86 -24.35 -3.23
C GLY A 39 -13.15 -24.07 -4.70
N PHE A 40 -12.29 -23.30 -5.37
CA PHE A 40 -12.43 -23.05 -6.81
C PHE A 40 -11.81 -24.18 -7.63
N ASP A 41 -12.42 -24.47 -8.79
CA ASP A 41 -11.86 -25.38 -9.78
C ASP A 41 -10.53 -24.88 -10.33
N ASP A 42 -9.68 -25.81 -10.77
CA ASP A 42 -8.38 -25.52 -11.35
C ASP A 42 -8.54 -24.61 -12.59
N GLY A 43 -7.89 -23.46 -12.56
CA GLY A 43 -7.94 -22.46 -13.65
C GLY A 43 -9.14 -21.50 -13.62
N ALA A 44 -10.06 -21.63 -12.65
CA ALA A 44 -11.19 -20.69 -12.51
C ALA A 44 -10.79 -19.28 -12.03
N VAL A 45 -9.57 -19.13 -11.48
CA VAL A 45 -9.03 -17.88 -10.94
C VAL A 45 -7.69 -17.56 -11.58
N GLU A 46 -7.57 -16.37 -12.15
CA GLU A 46 -6.34 -15.84 -12.71
C GLU A 46 -5.89 -14.59 -11.92
N LEU A 47 -4.67 -14.64 -11.39
CA LEU A 47 -4.05 -13.51 -10.70
C LEU A 47 -3.16 -12.71 -11.65
N TYR A 48 -3.38 -11.41 -11.71
CA TYR A 48 -2.54 -10.46 -12.46
C TYR A 48 -1.89 -9.48 -11.51
N ALA A 49 -0.64 -9.11 -11.80
CA ALA A 49 0.06 -8.09 -11.04
C ALA A 49 0.16 -6.81 -11.88
N GLU A 50 -0.52 -5.76 -11.44
CA GLU A 50 -0.50 -4.46 -12.09
C GLU A 50 0.39 -3.49 -11.33
N ARG A 51 1.16 -2.71 -12.09
CA ARG A 51 2.00 -1.65 -11.52
C ARG A 51 1.15 -0.43 -11.21
N VAL A 52 1.27 0.08 -9.99
CA VAL A 52 0.70 1.39 -9.63
C VAL A 52 1.40 2.47 -10.45
N GLN A 53 0.64 3.16 -11.32
CA GLN A 53 1.17 4.21 -12.21
C GLN A 53 1.70 5.41 -11.41
N ASN A 54 0.85 6.03 -10.57
CA ASN A 54 1.23 7.18 -9.74
C ASN A 54 1.53 6.78 -8.29
N ARG A 55 2.77 6.37 -8.06
CA ARG A 55 3.26 5.94 -6.73
C ARG A 55 3.13 7.04 -5.67
N GLY A 56 3.25 8.31 -6.05
CA GLY A 56 3.14 9.45 -5.13
C GLY A 56 1.73 9.69 -4.60
N LEU A 57 0.70 9.36 -5.39
CA LEU A 57 -0.71 9.55 -5.01
C LEU A 57 -1.32 8.35 -4.27
N CYS A 58 -0.60 7.21 -4.20
CA CYS A 58 -1.09 6.02 -3.51
C CYS A 58 -0.71 6.04 -2.02
N ALA A 59 -1.70 6.27 -1.15
CA ALA A 59 -1.50 6.32 0.30
C ALA A 59 -0.88 5.03 0.87
N GLN A 60 -1.34 3.86 0.44
CA GLN A 60 -0.84 2.57 0.94
C GLN A 60 0.65 2.37 0.61
N ALA A 61 1.06 2.73 -0.61
CA ALA A 61 2.46 2.62 -1.03
C ALA A 61 3.37 3.58 -0.25
N GLN A 62 2.85 4.77 0.10
CA GLN A 62 3.58 5.74 0.93
C GLN A 62 3.68 5.31 2.39
N ALA A 63 2.62 4.72 2.94
CA ALA A 63 2.64 4.14 4.29
C ALA A 63 3.64 2.99 4.41
N GLU A 64 3.70 2.10 3.41
CA GLU A 64 4.73 1.05 3.35
C GLU A 64 6.13 1.66 3.25
N SER A 65 6.30 2.71 2.45
CA SER A 65 7.58 3.41 2.31
C SER A 65 8.01 4.07 3.63
N LEU A 66 7.06 4.64 4.39
CA LEU A 66 7.30 5.20 5.71
C LEU A 66 7.72 4.12 6.71
N LYS A 67 7.05 2.96 6.71
CA LYS A 67 7.42 1.80 7.53
C LYS A 67 8.88 1.39 7.30
N PHE A 68 9.30 1.25 6.04
CA PHE A 68 10.68 0.89 5.72
C PHE A 68 11.70 1.93 6.20
N LYS A 69 11.39 3.23 6.05
CA LYS A 69 12.25 4.31 6.55
C LYS A 69 12.38 4.28 8.08
N LEU A 70 11.29 4.00 8.79
CA LEU A 70 11.30 3.89 10.26
C LEU A 70 12.07 2.65 10.74
N LEU A 71 11.88 1.51 10.08
CA LEU A 71 12.64 0.29 10.36
C LEU A 71 14.14 0.45 10.06
N GLY A 72 14.49 1.26 9.06
CA GLY A 72 15.87 1.63 8.76
C GLY A 72 16.51 2.61 9.76
N GLY A 73 15.85 2.93 10.88
CA GLY A 73 16.40 3.78 11.94
C GLY A 73 16.38 5.28 11.64
N LEU A 74 15.70 5.74 10.58
CA LEU A 74 15.57 7.17 10.35
C LEU A 74 14.70 7.81 11.43
N ALA A 75 15.13 8.99 11.91
CA ALA A 75 14.35 9.78 12.84
C ALA A 75 12.94 10.06 12.30
N VAL A 76 11.92 9.88 13.14
CA VAL A 76 10.50 9.95 12.76
C VAL A 76 10.15 11.23 12.01
N ARG A 77 10.63 12.38 12.49
CA ARG A 77 10.41 13.68 11.82
C ARG A 77 10.97 13.68 10.40
N ARG A 78 12.22 13.23 10.21
CA ARG A 78 12.88 13.18 8.90
C ARG A 78 12.17 12.23 7.95
N ALA A 79 11.74 11.06 8.45
CA ALA A 79 11.01 10.08 7.65
C ALA A 79 9.65 10.64 7.19
N CYS A 80 8.88 11.27 8.10
CA CYS A 80 7.57 11.83 7.79
C CYS A 80 7.66 13.01 6.82
N TYR A 81 8.52 14.00 7.08
CA TYR A 81 8.69 15.14 6.17
C TYR A 81 9.18 14.71 4.78
N GLY A 82 10.04 13.70 4.70
CA GLY A 82 10.47 13.16 3.42
C GLY A 82 9.36 12.43 2.64
N VAL A 83 8.34 11.90 3.31
CA VAL A 83 7.16 11.31 2.64
C VAL A 83 6.17 12.39 2.25
N VAL A 84 5.86 13.33 3.14
CA VAL A 84 4.96 14.46 2.85
C VAL A 84 5.46 15.24 1.64
N ARG A 85 6.75 15.60 1.62
CA ARG A 85 7.35 16.30 0.47
C ARG A 85 7.24 15.51 -0.83
N PHE A 86 7.49 14.20 -0.79
CA PHE A 86 7.37 13.32 -1.95
C PHE A 86 5.93 13.26 -2.49
N VAL A 87 4.92 13.28 -1.61
CA VAL A 87 3.50 13.27 -2.00
C VAL A 87 3.10 14.61 -2.60
N MET A 88 3.54 15.72 -2.02
CA MET A 88 3.30 17.07 -2.55
C MET A 88 3.99 17.28 -3.92
N GLU A 89 5.24 16.81 -4.08
CA GLU A 89 5.97 16.80 -5.37
C GLU A 89 5.22 15.99 -6.45
N ALA A 90 4.45 14.98 -6.06
CA ALA A 90 3.61 14.20 -6.95
C ALA A 90 2.26 14.89 -7.30
N SER A 91 2.15 16.20 -7.09
CA SER A 91 0.96 17.02 -7.38
C SER A 91 -0.29 16.66 -6.56
N ALA A 92 -0.10 16.27 -5.30
CA ALA A 92 -1.22 16.13 -4.37
C ALA A 92 -1.73 17.50 -3.89
N LYS A 93 -3.04 17.65 -3.70
CA LYS A 93 -3.66 18.87 -3.14
C LYS A 93 -3.31 19.08 -1.66
N GLY A 94 -3.10 17.97 -0.94
CA GLY A 94 -2.66 17.94 0.44
C GLY A 94 -2.42 16.51 0.92
N CYS A 95 -1.68 16.38 2.00
CA CYS A 95 -1.35 15.10 2.61
C CYS A 95 -1.28 15.25 4.13
N GLU A 96 -1.69 14.21 4.85
CA GLU A 96 -1.50 14.10 6.28
C GLU A 96 -0.93 12.74 6.65
N VAL A 97 0.14 12.75 7.43
CA VAL A 97 0.80 11.57 7.98
C VAL A 97 0.73 11.64 9.49
N ILE A 98 0.12 10.62 10.09
CA ILE A 98 -0.01 10.52 11.54
C ILE A 98 0.81 9.32 12.01
N VAL A 99 1.74 9.54 12.94
CA VAL A 99 2.53 8.47 13.57
C VAL A 99 2.20 8.44 15.06
N THR A 100 1.71 7.30 15.52
CA THR A 100 1.34 7.06 16.91
C THR A 100 2.15 5.92 17.50
N GLY A 101 2.57 6.06 18.75
CA GLY A 101 3.25 4.98 19.48
C GLY A 101 4.28 5.51 20.46
N LYS A 102 5.14 4.63 20.96
CA LYS A 102 6.27 4.99 21.82
C LYS A 102 7.39 5.58 20.97
N LEU A 103 7.52 6.90 21.00
CA LEU A 103 8.46 7.62 20.13
C LEU A 103 9.83 7.79 20.78
N ARG A 104 9.92 8.66 21.79
CA ARG A 104 11.15 8.90 22.57
C ARG A 104 11.02 8.51 24.04
N GLY A 105 9.80 8.21 24.51
CA GLY A 105 9.52 7.89 25.90
C GLY A 105 8.63 6.66 26.03
N GLN A 106 8.45 6.22 27.28
CA GLN A 106 7.65 5.02 27.59
C GLN A 106 6.15 5.19 27.36
N ARG A 107 5.66 6.44 27.31
CA ARG A 107 4.27 6.76 26.99
C ARG A 107 4.06 6.92 25.48
N ALA A 108 2.89 6.49 25.01
CA ALA A 108 2.49 6.70 23.64
C ALA A 108 2.31 8.21 23.36
N LYS A 109 2.73 8.65 22.18
CA LYS A 109 2.51 10.00 21.68
C LYS A 109 2.11 9.93 20.22
N GLY A 110 1.11 10.72 19.84
CA GLY A 110 0.71 10.93 18.46
C GLY A 110 1.38 12.18 17.90
N MET A 111 2.05 12.05 16.76
CA MET A 111 2.57 13.17 15.98
C MET A 111 1.84 13.23 14.65
N LYS A 112 1.31 14.41 14.33
CA LYS A 112 0.66 14.67 13.04
C LYS A 112 1.58 15.56 12.22
N PHE A 113 1.78 15.19 10.96
CA PHE A 113 2.53 15.95 9.97
C PHE A 113 1.60 16.14 8.77
N GLY A 114 1.18 17.37 8.54
CA GLY A 114 0.29 17.72 7.42
C GLY A 114 0.92 18.80 6.57
N ASP A 115 0.59 18.78 5.28
CA ASP A 115 0.92 19.84 4.33
C ASP A 115 -0.18 19.93 3.26
N GLY A 116 -0.41 21.14 2.73
CA GLY A 116 -1.46 21.43 1.76
C GLY A 116 -2.90 21.39 2.34
N TYR A 117 -3.87 21.19 1.45
CA TYR A 117 -5.29 21.24 1.75
C TYR A 117 -5.85 19.85 2.10
N MET A 118 -6.42 19.71 3.30
CA MET A 118 -6.99 18.44 3.81
C MET A 118 -8.40 18.68 4.36
N ILE A 119 -9.40 18.08 3.74
CA ILE A 119 -10.78 18.11 4.21
C ILE A 119 -10.93 17.11 5.36
N LYS A 120 -11.45 17.57 6.51
CA LYS A 120 -11.61 16.76 7.73
C LYS A 120 -13.05 16.37 8.02
N THR A 121 -14.00 17.14 7.52
CA THR A 121 -15.44 16.98 7.77
C THR A 121 -16.22 17.30 6.50
N GLY A 122 -17.32 16.57 6.24
CA GLY A 122 -18.20 16.78 5.09
C GLY A 122 -17.95 15.82 3.92
N HIS A 123 -18.84 15.89 2.91
CA HIS A 123 -18.68 15.22 1.62
C HIS A 123 -17.83 16.12 0.72
N ALA A 124 -16.69 15.61 0.26
CA ALA A 124 -15.90 16.28 -0.77
C ALA A 124 -16.58 15.99 -2.10
N GLY A 125 -17.42 16.91 -2.57
CA GLY A 125 -18.11 16.81 -3.86
C GLY A 125 -17.16 16.64 -5.03
#